data_AF-A0A1E4FH54-F1
#
_entry.id   AF-A0A1E4FH54-F1
#
_cell.length_a   1.000
_cell.length_b   1.000
_cell.length_c   1.000
_cell.angle_alpha   90.00
_cell.angle_beta   90.00
_cell.angle_gamma   90.00
#
_symmetry.space_group_name_H-M   'P 1'
#
loop_
_entity.id
_entity.type
_entity.pdbx_description
1 polymer ?
#
loop_
_entity_poly.entity_id
_entity_poly.type
_entity_poly.pdbx_seq_one_letter_code
_entity_poly.pdbx_strand_id
1 'polypeptide(L)'
;MGRRQLDQPALSNGFLRVRSRSEFERGLDSGADGLRVEGLLDDPEVWARAAQGPGQMPLDVVLERPDRDFSLLYRLADVRLVRPVGVTLLAVPGFLKALRMAASLQLPVRLLPGQPDAAGVEGLCQALDFYLHDTRVEAPVEFFHSLLATFSGFDRGTLWDMLEEPALEPRSECEGCRYHSVCASYFKHPDPFYDCTGVIGLFAQLETVAEEMSRESSL
;
A
#
# COMPACT_ATOMS: atom_id res chain seq x y z
N MET A 1 -7.09 31.49 -8.20
CA MET A 1 -5.94 30.98 -7.41
C MET A 1 -5.91 29.49 -7.59
N GLY A 2 -4.92 29.00 -8.35
CA GLY A 2 -4.94 27.67 -8.95
C GLY A 2 -4.69 26.55 -7.95
N ARG A 3 -5.53 25.51 -8.03
CA ARG A 3 -5.24 24.18 -7.48
C ARG A 3 -3.94 23.67 -8.12
N ARG A 4 -2.86 23.60 -7.35
CA ARG A 4 -1.75 22.68 -7.61
C ARG A 4 -1.83 21.61 -6.55
N GLN A 5 -2.51 20.51 -6.87
CA GLN A 5 -2.62 19.36 -5.99
C GLN A 5 -2.00 18.18 -6.74
N LEU A 6 -0.73 17.91 -6.40
CA LEU A 6 -0.15 16.58 -6.23
C LEU A 6 -0.55 15.49 -7.25
N ASP A 7 0.03 15.50 -8.46
CA ASP A 7 -0.15 14.42 -9.45
C ASP A 7 1.09 13.51 -9.61
N GLN A 8 2.03 13.54 -8.64
CA GLN A 8 3.07 12.50 -8.56
C GLN A 8 2.66 11.46 -7.52
N PRO A 9 2.54 10.18 -7.90
CA PRO A 9 2.20 9.14 -6.94
C PRO A 9 3.29 9.06 -5.88
N ALA A 10 2.91 9.08 -4.61
CA ALA A 10 3.88 8.97 -3.51
C ALA A 10 4.40 7.53 -3.33
N LEU A 11 3.93 6.60 -4.14
CA LEU A 11 4.12 5.17 -4.04
C LEU A 11 4.45 4.63 -5.42
N SER A 12 5.56 3.90 -5.55
CA SER A 12 5.87 3.09 -6.74
C SER A 12 6.99 2.10 -6.45
N ASN A 13 6.90 0.90 -7.06
CA ASN A 13 8.00 -0.06 -7.11
C ASN A 13 9.13 0.38 -8.04
N GLY A 14 8.89 1.32 -8.96
CA GLY A 14 9.90 1.86 -9.88
C GLY A 14 10.85 2.89 -9.26
N PHE A 15 10.60 3.33 -8.03
CA PHE A 15 11.45 4.29 -7.32
C PHE A 15 12.84 3.72 -7.01
N LEU A 16 13.84 4.61 -7.01
CA LEU A 16 15.21 4.24 -6.68
C LEU A 16 15.26 3.76 -5.22
N ARG A 17 15.58 2.48 -5.04
CA ARG A 17 15.71 1.88 -3.71
C ARG A 17 16.97 2.38 -3.02
N VAL A 18 16.82 2.83 -1.77
CA VAL A 18 17.90 3.31 -0.91
C VAL A 18 17.81 2.68 0.47
N ARG A 19 18.96 2.21 0.98
CA ARG A 19 19.08 1.45 2.24
C ARG A 19 20.15 2.00 3.19
N SER A 20 20.89 3.00 2.75
CA SER A 20 21.89 3.69 3.55
C SER A 20 21.72 5.20 3.43
N ARG A 21 22.18 5.94 4.45
CA ARG A 21 22.19 7.40 4.46
C ARG A 21 22.86 7.98 3.21
N SER A 22 24.01 7.44 2.81
CA SER A 22 24.75 7.91 1.62
C SER A 22 24.00 7.64 0.31
N GLU A 23 23.27 6.53 0.19
CA GLU A 23 22.40 6.28 -0.96
C GLU A 23 21.22 7.24 -0.99
N PHE A 24 20.60 7.49 0.17
CA PHE A 24 19.49 8.42 0.31
C PHE A 24 19.90 9.84 -0.11
N GLU A 25 21.03 10.34 0.39
CA GLU A 25 21.56 11.67 0.05
C GLU A 25 21.87 11.79 -1.44
N ARG A 26 22.58 10.81 -2.01
CA ARG A 26 22.85 10.79 -3.45
C ARG A 26 21.57 10.73 -4.27
N GLY A 27 20.58 9.94 -3.82
CA GLY A 27 19.29 9.80 -4.47
C GLY A 27 18.49 11.10 -4.47
N LEU A 28 18.54 11.87 -3.37
CA LEU A 28 17.91 13.19 -3.30
C LEU A 28 18.45 14.17 -4.36
N ASP A 29 19.72 14.01 -4.73
CA ASP A 29 20.40 14.88 -5.68
C ASP A 29 20.49 14.26 -7.09
N SER A 30 20.02 13.02 -7.30
CA SER A 30 20.23 12.26 -8.56
C SER A 30 19.22 12.51 -9.66
N GLY A 31 18.22 13.38 -9.44
CA GLY A 31 17.14 13.64 -10.40
C GLY A 31 16.24 12.43 -10.68
N ALA A 32 16.17 11.47 -9.75
CA ALA A 32 15.29 10.31 -9.86
C ALA A 32 13.80 10.72 -9.75
N ASP A 33 12.90 9.87 -10.25
CA ASP A 33 11.46 10.11 -10.18
C ASP A 33 10.88 9.96 -8.76
N GLY A 34 11.60 9.27 -7.87
CA GLY A 34 11.24 9.05 -6.47
C GLY A 34 12.22 8.11 -5.77
N LEU A 35 12.19 8.09 -4.44
CA LEU A 35 13.00 7.15 -3.65
C LEU A 35 12.12 6.17 -2.89
N ARG A 36 12.54 4.90 -2.88
CA ARG A 36 12.00 3.88 -2.00
C ARG A 36 12.95 3.65 -0.83
N VAL A 37 12.53 4.06 0.36
CA VAL A 37 13.37 4.12 1.56
C VAL A 37 13.12 2.87 2.41
N GLU A 38 14.16 2.06 2.60
CA GLU A 38 14.11 0.81 3.37
C GLU A 38 15.11 0.88 4.54
N GLY A 39 14.67 0.51 5.75
CA GLY A 39 15.57 0.39 6.91
C GLY A 39 16.18 1.68 7.47
N LEU A 40 15.71 2.86 7.05
CA LEU A 40 16.24 4.17 7.49
C LEU A 40 15.24 5.00 8.32
N LEU A 41 14.10 4.41 8.69
CA LEU A 41 13.04 5.15 9.40
C LEU A 41 13.46 5.58 10.82
N ASP A 42 14.40 4.89 11.44
CA ASP A 42 14.94 5.23 12.75
C ASP A 42 16.04 6.32 12.72
N ASP A 43 16.64 6.60 11.56
CA ASP A 43 17.71 7.60 11.40
C ASP A 43 17.15 9.04 11.35
N PRO A 44 17.32 9.85 12.42
CA PRO A 44 16.78 11.21 12.46
C PRO A 44 17.41 12.15 11.42
N GLU A 45 18.65 11.92 11.02
CA GLU A 45 19.36 12.80 10.08
C GLU A 45 18.80 12.66 8.66
N VAL A 46 18.40 11.46 8.27
CA VAL A 46 17.72 11.19 6.99
C VAL A 46 16.46 12.04 6.88
N TRP A 47 15.62 12.05 7.92
CA TRP A 47 14.35 12.78 7.90
C TRP A 47 14.53 14.29 8.10
N ALA A 48 15.55 14.72 8.86
CA ALA A 48 15.92 16.13 8.92
C ALA A 48 16.37 16.65 7.55
N ARG A 49 17.15 15.86 6.80
CA ARG A 49 17.54 16.17 5.43
C ARG A 49 16.34 16.15 4.47
N ALA A 50 15.44 15.19 4.62
CA ALA A 50 14.21 15.10 3.83
C ALA A 50 13.24 16.26 4.09
N ALA A 51 13.20 16.80 5.30
CA ALA A 51 12.41 17.98 5.64
C ALA A 51 13.01 19.28 5.06
N GLN A 52 14.24 19.24 4.54
CA GLN A 52 14.95 20.40 4.00
C GLN A 52 15.04 20.33 2.46
N GLY A 53 15.16 21.51 1.86
CA GLY A 53 15.39 21.69 0.42
C GLY A 53 14.11 21.81 -0.41
N PRO A 54 14.21 22.35 -1.63
CA PRO A 54 13.06 22.64 -2.49
C PRO A 54 12.50 21.40 -3.22
N GLY A 55 12.98 20.20 -2.89
CA GLY A 55 12.72 18.98 -3.64
C GLY A 55 11.30 18.46 -3.40
N GLN A 56 10.48 18.47 -4.46
CA GLN A 56 9.17 17.80 -4.51
C GLN A 56 9.26 16.29 -4.74
N MET A 57 10.48 15.72 -4.72
CA MET A 57 10.68 14.31 -5.06
C MET A 57 9.91 13.41 -4.08
N PRO A 58 9.04 12.52 -4.58
CA PRO A 58 8.28 11.59 -3.77
C PRO A 58 9.14 10.61 -2.99
N LEU A 59 8.70 10.25 -1.79
CA LEU A 59 9.30 9.22 -0.95
C LEU A 59 8.29 8.12 -0.64
N ASP A 60 8.60 6.89 -1.04
CA ASP A 60 7.89 5.67 -0.61
C ASP A 60 8.66 5.02 0.54
N VAL A 61 8.13 5.10 1.76
CA VAL A 61 8.79 4.59 2.96
C VAL A 61 8.29 3.20 3.29
N VAL A 62 9.18 2.21 3.24
CA VAL A 62 8.82 0.81 3.57
C VAL A 62 8.92 0.61 5.08
N LEU A 63 7.81 0.21 5.69
CA LEU A 63 7.77 -0.21 7.08
C LEU A 63 7.79 -1.74 7.17
N GLU A 64 8.97 -2.32 7.35
CA GLU A 64 9.19 -3.76 7.35
C GLU A 64 8.56 -4.47 8.57
N ARG A 65 8.53 -3.79 9.73
CA ARG A 65 8.00 -4.34 11.00
C ARG A 65 6.90 -3.45 11.56
N PRO A 66 5.71 -3.45 10.95
CA PRO A 66 4.63 -2.56 11.34
C PRO A 66 4.07 -2.84 12.74
N ASP A 67 4.33 -4.01 13.32
CA ASP A 67 3.99 -4.35 14.71
C ASP A 67 4.86 -3.64 15.75
N ARG A 68 6.12 -3.32 15.39
CA ARG A 68 7.12 -2.72 16.30
C ARG A 68 7.40 -1.25 16.00
N ASP A 69 7.55 -0.94 14.72
CA ASP A 69 8.18 0.29 14.27
C ASP A 69 7.14 1.36 13.87
N PHE A 70 5.84 1.09 14.05
CA PHE A 70 4.74 1.98 13.65
C PHE A 70 4.85 3.41 14.22
N SER A 71 5.38 3.58 15.43
CA SER A 71 5.53 4.89 16.05
C SER A 71 6.59 5.75 15.35
N LEU A 72 7.52 5.14 14.62
CA LEU A 72 8.54 5.89 13.88
C LEU A 72 7.94 6.66 12.69
N LEU A 73 6.72 6.32 12.24
CA LEU A 73 5.99 7.06 11.21
C LEU A 73 5.78 8.54 11.57
N TYR A 74 5.77 8.90 12.87
CA TYR A 74 5.70 10.31 13.29
C TYR A 74 6.85 11.16 12.76
N ARG A 75 8.00 10.57 12.42
CA ARG A 75 9.12 11.29 11.80
C ARG A 75 8.78 11.84 10.42
N LEU A 76 7.80 11.25 9.75
CA LEU A 76 7.32 11.68 8.43
C LEU A 76 6.36 12.87 8.52
N ALA A 77 5.95 13.25 9.73
CA ALA A 77 4.98 14.33 9.92
C ALA A 77 5.47 15.64 9.28
N ASP A 78 6.67 16.11 9.59
CA ASP A 78 7.15 17.37 9.01
C ASP A 78 7.54 17.21 7.53
N VAL A 79 8.04 16.03 7.15
CA VAL A 79 8.47 15.73 5.78
C VAL A 79 7.30 15.79 4.80
N ARG A 80 6.13 15.27 5.17
CA ARG A 80 4.94 15.27 4.29
C ARG A 80 4.42 16.68 3.98
N LEU A 81 4.79 17.68 4.78
CA LEU A 81 4.39 19.08 4.55
C LEU A 81 5.19 19.72 3.42
N VAL A 82 6.38 19.18 3.09
CA VAL A 82 7.29 19.76 2.11
C VAL A 82 7.46 18.90 0.85
N ARG A 83 7.07 17.62 0.88
CA ARG A 83 7.10 16.71 -0.28
C ARG A 83 6.07 15.58 -0.19
N PRO A 84 5.70 14.93 -1.30
CA PRO A 84 4.87 13.74 -1.28
C PRO A 84 5.56 12.60 -0.52
N VAL A 85 4.85 12.00 0.43
CA VAL A 85 5.34 10.85 1.21
C VAL A 85 4.24 9.80 1.27
N GLY A 86 4.56 8.59 0.83
CA GLY A 86 3.73 7.40 0.95
C GLY A 86 4.39 6.38 1.88
N VAL A 87 3.60 5.41 2.35
CA VAL A 87 4.10 4.32 3.19
C VAL A 87 3.72 2.98 2.57
N THR A 88 4.70 2.09 2.46
CA THR A 88 4.47 0.69 2.12
C THR A 88 4.47 -0.17 3.38
N LEU A 89 3.37 -0.90 3.63
CA LEU A 89 3.18 -1.76 4.78
C LEU A 89 3.08 -3.23 4.37
N LEU A 90 3.67 -4.13 5.15
CA LEU A 90 3.41 -5.57 5.03
C LEU A 90 2.18 -5.95 5.89
N ALA A 91 1.28 -6.76 5.36
CA ALA A 91 0.09 -7.24 6.07
C ALA A 91 0.41 -8.39 7.05
N VAL A 92 1.31 -8.14 7.99
CA VAL A 92 1.70 -9.10 9.05
C VAL A 92 0.88 -8.87 10.33
N PRO A 93 0.72 -9.87 11.22
CA PRO A 93 -0.04 -9.69 12.46
C PRO A 93 0.36 -8.42 13.23
N GLY A 94 -0.64 -7.58 13.56
CA GLY A 94 -0.44 -6.30 14.25
C GLY A 94 -0.28 -5.07 13.35
N PHE A 95 -0.23 -5.22 12.01
CA PHE A 95 -0.05 -4.09 11.08
C PHE A 95 -1.13 -3.00 11.16
N LEU A 96 -2.33 -3.32 11.65
CA LEU A 96 -3.46 -2.38 11.73
C LEU A 96 -3.12 -1.11 12.53
N LYS A 97 -2.24 -1.21 13.53
CA LYS A 97 -1.76 -0.03 14.29
C LYS A 97 -0.95 0.92 13.39
N ALA A 98 -0.07 0.38 12.55
CA ALA A 98 0.68 1.16 11.58
C ALA A 98 -0.22 1.78 10.52
N LEU A 99 -1.20 1.02 10.01
CA LEU A 99 -2.16 1.53 9.04
C LEU A 99 -2.94 2.73 9.61
N ARG A 100 -3.48 2.61 10.82
CA ARG A 100 -4.20 3.70 11.50
C ARG A 100 -3.30 4.92 11.74
N MET A 101 -2.03 4.69 12.09
CA MET A 101 -1.06 5.77 12.26
C MET A 101 -0.79 6.50 10.95
N ALA A 102 -0.50 5.77 9.87
CA ALA A 102 -0.29 6.34 8.54
C ALA A 102 -1.51 7.14 8.06
N ALA A 103 -2.72 6.59 8.23
CA ALA A 103 -3.97 7.27 7.91
C ALA A 103 -4.15 8.56 8.74
N SER A 104 -3.82 8.54 10.04
CA SER A 104 -3.89 9.74 10.88
C SER A 104 -2.90 10.84 10.48
N LEU A 105 -1.79 10.45 9.83
CA LEU A 105 -0.83 11.36 9.22
C LEU A 105 -1.20 11.73 7.78
N GLN A 106 -2.34 11.24 7.27
CA GLN A 106 -2.79 11.41 5.88
C GLN A 106 -1.77 10.94 4.85
N LEU A 107 -1.01 9.89 5.17
CA LEU A 107 -0.06 9.28 4.25
C LEU A 107 -0.80 8.23 3.39
N PRO A 108 -0.70 8.28 2.05
CA PRO A 108 -1.13 7.19 1.20
C PRO A 108 -0.44 5.88 1.60
N VAL A 109 -1.17 4.77 1.60
CA VAL A 109 -0.64 3.48 2.03
C VAL A 109 -0.72 2.45 0.92
N ARG A 110 0.42 1.86 0.58
CA ARG A 110 0.50 0.62 -0.21
C ARG A 110 0.59 -0.56 0.74
N LEU A 111 -0.46 -1.38 0.78
CA LEU A 111 -0.48 -2.59 1.60
C LEU A 111 -0.07 -3.78 0.75
N LEU A 112 0.99 -4.47 1.15
CA LEU A 112 1.47 -5.70 0.52
C LEU A 112 0.90 -6.90 1.30
N PRO A 113 -0.05 -7.65 0.73
CA PRO A 113 -0.75 -8.70 1.45
C PRO A 113 0.09 -9.97 1.63
N GLY A 114 1.06 -10.25 0.74
CA GLY A 114 1.88 -11.48 0.79
C GLY A 114 1.03 -12.75 0.76
N GLN A 115 1.44 -13.78 1.53
CA GLN A 115 0.60 -14.95 1.87
C GLN A 115 0.18 -14.86 3.34
N PRO A 116 -0.92 -14.14 3.67
CA PRO A 116 -1.28 -13.85 5.05
C PRO A 116 -1.76 -15.12 5.77
N ASP A 117 -1.30 -15.35 6.99
CA ASP A 117 -1.90 -16.39 7.84
C ASP A 117 -3.31 -15.98 8.30
N ALA A 118 -3.98 -16.82 9.10
CA ALA A 118 -5.32 -16.53 9.59
C ALA A 118 -5.41 -15.18 10.35
N ALA A 119 -4.39 -14.82 11.12
CA ALA A 119 -4.34 -13.54 11.84
C ALA A 119 -4.09 -12.35 10.89
N GLY A 120 -3.28 -12.55 9.85
CA GLY A 120 -3.09 -11.59 8.76
C GLY A 120 -4.39 -11.33 7.99
N VAL A 121 -5.14 -12.39 7.66
CA VAL A 121 -6.46 -12.27 7.00
C VAL A 121 -7.44 -11.53 7.89
N GLU A 122 -7.53 -11.87 9.17
CA GLU A 122 -8.38 -11.13 10.12
C GLU A 122 -7.98 -9.65 10.17
N GLY A 123 -6.68 -9.37 10.21
CA GLY A 123 -6.15 -8.01 10.15
C GLY A 123 -6.53 -7.27 8.86
N LEU A 124 -6.52 -7.95 7.70
CA LEU A 124 -6.97 -7.39 6.43
C LEU A 124 -8.47 -7.05 6.43
N CYS A 125 -9.31 -7.92 7.00
CA CYS A 125 -10.74 -7.64 7.15
C CYS A 125 -10.99 -6.43 8.06
N GLN A 126 -10.26 -6.33 9.18
CA GLN A 126 -10.33 -5.17 10.07
C GLN A 126 -9.80 -3.88 9.40
N ALA A 127 -8.78 -4.00 8.54
CA ALA A 127 -8.24 -2.89 7.77
C ALA A 127 -9.23 -2.41 6.70
N LEU A 128 -9.96 -3.32 6.05
CA LEU A 128 -11.03 -2.99 5.13
C LEU A 128 -12.18 -2.26 5.85
N ASP A 129 -12.63 -2.78 6.99
CA ASP A 129 -13.65 -2.13 7.81
C ASP A 129 -13.24 -0.70 8.22
N PHE A 130 -11.99 -0.54 8.66
CA PHE A 130 -11.42 0.78 8.95
C PHE A 130 -11.40 1.68 7.72
N TYR A 131 -11.00 1.17 6.55
CA TYR A 131 -10.93 1.93 5.31
C TYR A 131 -12.32 2.41 4.82
N LEU A 132 -13.36 1.61 5.01
CA LEU A 132 -14.71 1.92 4.55
C LEU A 132 -15.46 2.88 5.50
N HIS A 133 -15.23 2.78 6.81
CA HIS A 133 -16.11 3.41 7.80
C HIS A 133 -15.45 4.52 8.62
N ASP A 134 -14.11 4.60 8.70
CA ASP A 134 -13.46 5.62 9.51
C ASP A 134 -13.31 6.94 8.75
N THR A 135 -13.98 7.99 9.25
CA THR A 135 -14.02 9.31 8.61
C THR A 135 -12.66 10.02 8.51
N ARG A 136 -11.61 9.49 9.15
CA ARG A 136 -10.25 10.04 9.07
C ARG A 136 -9.45 9.50 7.89
N VAL A 137 -9.96 8.51 7.18
CA VAL A 137 -9.32 7.96 5.99
C VAL A 137 -9.56 8.92 4.82
N GLU A 138 -8.65 9.87 4.68
CA GLU A 138 -8.66 10.85 3.58
C GLU A 138 -7.66 10.49 2.47
N ALA A 139 -6.69 9.63 2.77
CA ALA A 139 -5.71 9.11 1.83
C ALA A 139 -6.03 7.65 1.46
N PRO A 140 -5.83 7.24 0.21
CA PRO A 140 -6.15 5.89 -0.24
C PRO A 140 -5.27 4.84 0.44
N VAL A 141 -5.87 3.69 0.74
CA VAL A 141 -5.16 2.43 0.95
C VAL A 141 -5.20 1.69 -0.37
N GLU A 142 -4.13 1.76 -1.14
CA GLU A 142 -4.09 1.39 -2.57
C GLU A 142 -4.61 -0.01 -2.82
N PHE A 143 -4.26 -0.99 -1.96
CA PHE A 143 -4.75 -2.37 -2.10
C PHE A 143 -6.28 -2.48 -2.12
N PHE A 144 -6.98 -1.82 -1.19
CA PHE A 144 -8.45 -1.85 -1.15
C PHE A 144 -9.04 -0.96 -2.23
N HIS A 145 -8.44 0.21 -2.47
CA HIS A 145 -8.89 1.15 -3.50
C HIS A 145 -8.89 0.49 -4.90
N SER A 146 -7.79 -0.16 -5.29
CA SER A 146 -7.65 -0.84 -6.57
C SER A 146 -8.61 -2.02 -6.70
N LEU A 147 -8.77 -2.85 -5.66
CA LEU A 147 -9.69 -3.98 -5.69
C LEU A 147 -11.15 -3.54 -5.80
N LEU A 148 -11.57 -2.52 -5.04
CA LEU A 148 -12.93 -1.97 -5.15
C LEU A 148 -13.19 -1.39 -6.54
N ALA A 149 -12.21 -0.69 -7.13
CA ALA A 149 -12.32 -0.19 -8.49
C ALA A 149 -12.51 -1.34 -9.50
N THR A 150 -11.71 -2.40 -9.40
CA THR A 150 -11.82 -3.59 -10.27
C THR A 150 -13.16 -4.29 -10.12
N PHE A 151 -13.64 -4.52 -8.90
CA PHE A 151 -14.95 -5.12 -8.69
C PHE A 151 -16.12 -4.22 -9.12
N SER A 152 -15.90 -2.90 -9.14
CA SER A 152 -16.87 -1.94 -9.70
C SER A 152 -16.80 -1.84 -11.24
N GLY A 153 -15.97 -2.66 -11.91
CA GLY A 153 -15.84 -2.68 -13.36
C GLY A 153 -14.88 -1.64 -13.94
N PHE A 154 -14.17 -0.87 -13.10
CA PHE A 154 -13.05 -0.05 -13.53
C PHE A 154 -11.81 -0.95 -13.61
N ASP A 155 -11.56 -1.47 -14.81
CA ASP A 155 -10.44 -2.39 -15.07
C ASP A 155 -9.10 -1.80 -14.59
N ARG A 156 -8.44 -2.53 -13.69
CA ARG A 156 -7.09 -2.22 -13.17
C ARG A 156 -6.12 -3.40 -13.35
N GLY A 157 -6.49 -4.40 -14.15
CA GLY A 157 -5.69 -5.62 -14.31
C GLY A 157 -5.74 -6.55 -13.10
N THR A 158 -4.65 -7.27 -12.88
CA THR A 158 -4.50 -8.30 -11.85
C THR A 158 -3.87 -7.75 -10.57
N LEU A 159 -3.87 -8.51 -9.48
CA LEU A 159 -3.14 -8.17 -8.26
C LEU A 159 -1.65 -7.87 -8.50
N TRP A 160 -1.02 -8.55 -9.45
CA TRP A 160 0.36 -8.27 -9.84
C TRP A 160 0.51 -6.84 -10.36
N ASP A 161 -0.41 -6.42 -11.24
CA ASP A 161 -0.42 -5.07 -11.81
C ASP A 161 -0.68 -4.02 -10.73
N MET A 162 -1.68 -4.27 -9.85
CA MET A 162 -2.04 -3.36 -8.75
C MET A 162 -0.90 -3.15 -7.75
N LEU A 163 -0.12 -4.20 -7.48
CA LEU A 163 0.99 -4.16 -6.53
C LEU A 163 2.33 -3.78 -7.20
N GLU A 164 2.32 -3.54 -8.52
CA GLU A 164 3.48 -3.29 -9.37
C GLU A 164 4.53 -4.41 -9.27
N GLU A 165 4.09 -5.65 -9.05
CA GLU A 165 4.94 -6.83 -8.92
C GLU A 165 5.04 -7.59 -10.25
N PRO A 166 6.20 -8.20 -10.57
CA PRO A 166 6.32 -9.03 -11.77
C PRO A 166 5.34 -10.20 -11.71
N ALA A 167 4.48 -10.32 -12.72
CA ALA A 167 3.57 -11.45 -12.83
C ALA A 167 4.34 -12.78 -12.91
N LEU A 168 3.84 -13.76 -12.16
CA LEU A 168 4.37 -15.12 -12.16
C LEU A 168 3.44 -16.07 -12.92
N GLU A 169 3.96 -17.24 -13.25
CA GLU A 169 3.20 -18.28 -13.94
C GLU A 169 1.92 -18.66 -13.16
N PRO A 170 0.77 -18.78 -13.85
CA PRO A 170 -0.47 -19.25 -13.25
C PRO A 170 -0.31 -20.64 -12.62
N ARG A 171 -1.02 -20.86 -11.52
CA ARG A 171 -1.02 -22.11 -10.76
C ARG A 171 -2.29 -22.90 -11.07
N SER A 172 -2.15 -24.19 -11.39
CA SER A 172 -3.29 -25.06 -11.70
C SER A 172 -4.24 -25.22 -10.52
N GLU A 173 -3.76 -25.05 -9.29
CA GLU A 173 -4.56 -25.05 -8.06
C GLU A 173 -5.61 -23.94 -8.02
N CYS A 174 -5.48 -22.92 -8.88
CA CYS A 174 -6.45 -21.85 -9.03
C CYS A 174 -7.53 -22.12 -10.09
N GLU A 175 -7.48 -23.26 -10.79
CA GLU A 175 -8.49 -23.63 -11.77
C GLU A 175 -9.88 -23.70 -11.11
N GLY A 176 -10.86 -22.99 -11.70
CA GLY A 176 -12.22 -22.89 -11.16
C GLY A 176 -12.40 -21.90 -10.01
N CYS A 177 -11.35 -21.22 -9.53
CA CYS A 177 -11.50 -20.15 -8.55
C CYS A 177 -12.19 -18.93 -9.19
N ARG A 178 -13.30 -18.47 -8.60
CA ARG A 178 -14.07 -17.28 -9.03
C ARG A 178 -13.19 -16.05 -9.21
N TYR A 179 -12.22 -15.87 -8.33
CA TYR A 179 -11.38 -14.68 -8.28
C TYR A 179 -10.06 -14.84 -9.06
N HIS A 180 -9.88 -15.90 -9.84
CA HIS A 180 -8.63 -16.14 -10.57
C HIS A 180 -8.27 -15.02 -11.55
N SER A 181 -9.24 -14.38 -12.21
CA SER A 181 -8.99 -13.27 -13.14
C SER A 181 -8.38 -12.04 -12.46
N VAL A 182 -8.71 -11.79 -11.19
CA VAL A 182 -8.17 -10.66 -10.41
C VAL A 182 -6.93 -11.09 -9.64
N CYS A 183 -6.97 -12.23 -8.96
CA CYS A 183 -5.86 -12.73 -8.16
C CYS A 183 -4.67 -13.19 -9.01
N ALA A 184 -4.92 -13.78 -10.18
CA ALA A 184 -3.91 -14.31 -11.10
C ALA A 184 -2.84 -15.17 -10.40
N SER A 185 -3.28 -16.04 -9.49
CA SER A 185 -2.42 -16.92 -8.68
C SER A 185 -1.48 -16.21 -7.69
N TYR A 186 -1.63 -14.90 -7.43
CA TYR A 186 -0.78 -14.13 -6.50
C TYR A 186 -0.57 -14.83 -5.16
N PHE A 187 -1.66 -15.18 -4.48
CA PHE A 187 -1.61 -15.83 -3.17
C PHE A 187 -1.09 -17.28 -3.19
N LYS A 188 -0.88 -17.89 -4.37
CA LYS A 188 -0.27 -19.23 -4.50
C LYS A 188 1.24 -19.18 -4.72
N HIS A 189 1.85 -18.00 -4.59
CA HIS A 189 3.29 -17.83 -4.62
C HIS A 189 3.78 -17.20 -3.30
N PRO A 190 4.93 -17.65 -2.74
CA PRO A 190 5.75 -18.76 -3.23
C PRO A 190 5.19 -20.16 -2.91
N ASP A 191 4.30 -20.30 -1.94
CA ASP A 191 3.75 -21.60 -1.53
C ASP A 191 2.47 -21.98 -2.30
N PRO A 192 2.48 -23.00 -3.17
CA PRO A 192 1.30 -23.46 -3.89
C PRO A 192 0.25 -24.13 -2.98
N PHE A 193 0.62 -24.53 -1.76
CA PHE A 193 -0.30 -25.16 -0.79
C PHE A 193 -0.98 -24.16 0.13
N TYR A 194 -0.71 -22.86 -0.02
CA TYR A 194 -1.37 -21.82 0.75
C TYR A 194 -2.90 -21.93 0.70
N ASP A 195 -3.56 -21.86 1.86
CA ASP A 195 -5.01 -21.94 1.98
C ASP A 195 -5.66 -20.60 1.62
N CYS A 196 -6.25 -20.53 0.41
CA CYS A 196 -6.88 -19.32 -0.07
C CYS A 196 -8.26 -19.03 0.55
N THR A 197 -8.82 -19.89 1.42
CA THR A 197 -10.17 -19.69 1.95
C THR A 197 -10.36 -18.32 2.60
N GLY A 198 -9.38 -17.85 3.38
CA GLY A 198 -9.45 -16.54 4.03
C GLY A 198 -9.48 -15.37 3.04
N VAL A 199 -8.58 -15.36 2.06
CA VAL A 199 -8.49 -14.27 1.06
C VAL A 199 -9.66 -14.29 0.08
N ILE A 200 -10.23 -15.47 -0.22
CA ILE A 200 -11.47 -15.59 -0.99
C ILE A 200 -12.63 -14.93 -0.23
N GLY A 201 -12.70 -15.11 1.09
CA GLY A 201 -13.70 -14.44 1.93
C GLY A 201 -13.57 -12.91 1.91
N LEU A 202 -12.34 -12.39 2.02
CA LEU A 202 -12.05 -10.96 1.91
C LEU A 202 -12.49 -10.40 0.54
N PHE A 203 -12.24 -11.13 -0.55
CA PHE A 203 -12.61 -10.71 -1.89
C PHE A 203 -14.13 -10.69 -2.08
N ALA A 204 -14.85 -11.66 -1.53
CA ALA A 204 -16.32 -11.66 -1.54
C ALA A 204 -16.91 -10.45 -0.79
N GLN A 205 -16.27 -10.04 0.31
CA GLN A 205 -16.66 -8.84 1.04
C GLN A 205 -16.43 -7.57 0.19
N LEU A 206 -15.26 -7.44 -0.45
CA LEU A 206 -14.94 -6.31 -1.34
C LEU A 206 -15.90 -6.22 -2.54
N GLU A 207 -16.21 -7.36 -3.16
CA GLU A 207 -17.17 -7.45 -4.27
C GLU A 207 -18.57 -6.99 -3.84
N THR A 208 -19.04 -7.44 -2.66
CA THR A 208 -20.32 -7.00 -2.08
C THR A 208 -20.37 -5.49 -1.88
N VAL A 209 -19.32 -4.91 -1.31
CA VAL A 209 -19.23 -3.46 -1.07
C VAL A 209 -19.22 -2.68 -2.39
N ALA A 210 -18.47 -3.14 -3.39
CA ALA A 210 -18.44 -2.51 -4.72
C ALA A 210 -19.82 -2.52 -5.39
N GLU A 211 -20.57 -3.62 -5.28
CA GLU A 211 -21.95 -3.70 -5.78
C GLU A 211 -22.90 -2.71 -5.07
N GLU A 212 -22.79 -2.56 -3.75
CA GLU A 212 -23.58 -1.62 -2.96
C GLU A 212 -23.29 -0.17 -3.37
N MET A 213 -22.01 0.22 -3.42
CA MET A 213 -21.57 1.55 -3.86
C MET A 213 -22.07 1.89 -5.28
N SER A 214 -22.06 0.90 -6.17
CA SER A 214 -22.53 1.07 -7.56
C SER A 214 -24.05 1.30 -7.61
N ARG A 215 -24.83 0.64 -6.76
CA ARG A 215 -26.29 0.83 -6.65
C ARG A 215 -26.63 2.21 -6.11
N GLU A 216 -25.94 2.67 -5.07
CA GLU A 216 -26.15 4.00 -4.49
C GLU A 216 -25.81 5.13 -5.47
N SER A 217 -24.73 4.96 -6.23
CA SER A 217 -24.30 5.94 -7.24
C SER A 217 -25.26 6.04 -8.46
N SER A 218 -26.17 5.07 -8.61
CA SER A 218 -27.14 5.02 -9.70
C SER A 218 -28.52 5.59 -9.33
N LEU A 219 -28.72 5.99 -8.07
CA LEU A 219 -29.95 6.61 -7.55
C LEU A 219 -29.86 8.14 -7.56
#